data_AF-A0A383EHD2-F1
#
_entry.id   AF-A0A383EHD2-F1
#
_cell.length_a   1.000
_cell.length_b   1.000
_cell.length_c   1.000
_cell.angle_alpha   90.00
_cell.angle_beta   90.00
_cell.angle_gamma   90.00
#
_symmetry.space_group_name_H-M   'P 1'
#
loop_
_entity.id
_entity.type
_entity.pdbx_description
1 polymer ?
#
loop_
_entity_poly.entity_id
_entity_poly.type
_entity_poly.pdbx_seq_one_letter_code
_entity_poly.pdbx_strand_id
1 'polypeptide(L)'
;MKNIIKIGIPSKGRLRKDVLKIFKNKKLQLISERGERDLFGSIKKLPNIKVVYLHAREIIERLSDGSLDLGFSGYDLLKESEINVQKKISINKKYGFGKANLVVAIPDQWIDVQTIADLEEIAFDFKDKKKKRLRVATKYPNLTREFLFSKGVTQFKLV
;
A
#
# COMPACT_ATOMS: atom_id res chain seq x y z
N MET A 1 -29.96 -14.95 -9.90
CA MET A 1 -29.09 -15.00 -8.70
C MET A 1 -28.93 -13.60 -8.16
N LYS A 2 -29.12 -13.33 -6.85
CA LYS A 2 -28.81 -12.00 -6.31
C LYS A 2 -27.30 -11.80 -6.39
N ASN A 3 -26.82 -10.84 -7.18
CA ASN A 3 -25.40 -10.50 -7.22
C ASN A 3 -24.96 -10.04 -5.84
N ILE A 4 -24.11 -10.85 -5.20
CA ILE A 4 -23.51 -10.55 -3.91
C ILE A 4 -22.32 -9.62 -4.16
N ILE A 5 -22.32 -8.45 -3.54
CA ILE A 5 -21.20 -7.51 -3.56
C ILE A 5 -20.26 -7.84 -2.40
N LYS A 6 -18.98 -8.05 -2.69
CA LYS A 6 -17.93 -8.36 -1.72
C LYS A 6 -17.06 -7.12 -1.48
N ILE A 7 -16.97 -6.70 -0.23
CA ILE A 7 -16.21 -5.53 0.20
C ILE A 7 -15.03 -5.97 1.07
N GLY A 8 -13.81 -5.68 0.63
CA GLY A 8 -12.59 -5.88 1.39
C GLY A 8 -12.35 -4.75 2.40
N ILE A 9 -12.17 -5.09 3.68
CA ILE A 9 -11.80 -4.14 4.75
C ILE A 9 -10.48 -4.58 5.39
N PRO A 10 -9.54 -3.67 5.69
CA PRO A 10 -8.31 -4.02 6.38
C PRO A 10 -8.59 -4.75 7.70
N SER A 11 -8.00 -5.94 7.87
CA SER A 11 -8.22 -6.80 9.04
C SER A 11 -7.59 -6.26 10.32
N LYS A 12 -6.55 -5.43 10.22
CA LYS A 12 -5.84 -4.84 11.36
C LYS A 12 -5.13 -3.54 11.00
N GLY A 13 -4.48 -2.94 12.00
CA GLY A 13 -3.65 -1.74 11.85
C GLY A 13 -4.44 -0.44 11.82
N ARG A 14 -3.71 0.67 11.58
CA ARG A 14 -4.26 2.03 11.66
C ARG A 14 -5.46 2.28 10.74
N LEU A 15 -5.45 1.71 9.53
CA LEU A 15 -6.52 1.92 8.55
C LEU A 15 -7.86 1.30 8.96
N ARG A 16 -7.85 0.17 9.69
CA ARG A 16 -9.09 -0.53 10.06
C ARG A 16 -10.03 0.37 10.85
N LYS A 17 -9.52 1.01 11.90
CA LYS A 17 -10.35 1.84 12.81
C LYS A 17 -11.05 2.96 12.05
N ASP A 18 -10.32 3.64 11.16
CA ASP A 18 -10.86 4.74 10.36
C ASP A 18 -11.88 4.24 9.31
N VAL A 19 -11.62 3.08 8.69
CA VAL A 19 -12.57 2.46 7.77
C VAL A 19 -13.86 2.08 8.49
N LEU A 20 -13.79 1.42 9.65
CA LEU A 20 -14.98 1.09 10.45
C LEU A 20 -15.77 2.34 10.85
N LYS A 21 -15.10 3.46 11.13
CA LYS A 21 -15.74 4.75 11.42
C LYS A 21 -16.55 5.27 10.23
N ILE A 22 -16.11 5.05 8.98
CA ILE A 22 -16.88 5.41 7.79
C ILE A 22 -18.23 4.67 7.77
N PHE A 23 -18.21 3.35 7.97
CA PHE A 23 -19.43 2.55 8.00
C PHE A 23 -20.36 2.99 9.14
N LYS A 24 -19.81 3.21 10.35
CA LYS A 24 -20.56 3.72 11.49
C LYS A 24 -21.21 5.08 11.21
N ASN A 25 -20.45 6.03 10.66
CA ASN A 25 -20.94 7.38 10.34
C ASN A 25 -22.04 7.36 9.27
N LYS A 26 -21.99 6.39 8.34
CA LYS A 26 -23.03 6.16 7.34
C LYS A 26 -24.22 5.33 7.84
N LYS A 27 -24.28 5.02 9.15
CA LYS A 27 -25.30 4.15 9.77
C LYS A 27 -25.36 2.75 9.13
N LEU A 28 -24.23 2.29 8.56
CA LEU A 28 -24.06 0.94 8.02
C LEU A 28 -23.47 0.04 9.12
N GLN A 29 -24.35 -0.62 9.87
CA GLN A 29 -23.93 -1.49 10.97
C GLN A 29 -23.33 -2.80 10.44
N LEU A 30 -22.03 -2.95 10.64
CA LEU A 30 -21.29 -4.18 10.37
C LEU A 30 -21.61 -5.22 11.46
N ILE A 31 -21.92 -6.44 11.03
CA ILE A 31 -22.15 -7.60 11.89
C ILE A 31 -21.08 -8.64 11.60
N SER A 32 -20.61 -9.27 12.65
CA SER A 32 -19.67 -10.39 12.67
C SER A 32 -20.19 -11.42 13.68
N GLU A 33 -20.05 -12.71 13.39
CA GLU A 33 -20.58 -13.80 14.22
C GLU A 33 -19.70 -14.07 15.46
N ARG A 34 -18.37 -13.89 15.33
CA ARG A 34 -17.36 -14.12 16.39
C ARG A 34 -16.61 -12.84 16.78
N GLY A 35 -17.13 -11.67 16.43
CA GLY A 35 -16.58 -10.37 16.83
C GLY A 35 -15.36 -9.93 16.01
N GLU A 36 -14.34 -9.34 16.66
CA GLU A 36 -13.23 -8.67 15.94
C GLU A 36 -12.34 -9.60 15.10
N ARG A 37 -12.31 -10.89 15.43
CA ARG A 37 -11.44 -11.90 14.79
C ARG A 37 -12.03 -12.57 13.56
N ASP A 38 -13.27 -12.25 13.21
CA ASP A 38 -13.87 -12.87 12.03
C ASP A 38 -13.24 -12.37 10.73
N LEU A 39 -13.07 -13.33 9.83
CA LEU A 39 -12.65 -13.11 8.45
C LEU A 39 -13.80 -12.58 7.58
N PHE A 40 -15.04 -12.80 8.01
CA PHE A 40 -16.24 -12.46 7.26
C PHE A 40 -17.21 -11.64 8.10
N GLY A 41 -17.93 -10.73 7.45
CA GLY A 41 -19.00 -9.98 8.06
C GLY A 41 -20.11 -9.67 7.06
N SER A 42 -21.17 -9.06 7.55
CA SER A 42 -22.29 -8.59 6.76
C SER A 42 -22.75 -7.21 7.23
N ILE A 43 -23.68 -6.59 6.50
CA ILE A 43 -24.31 -5.34 6.91
C ILE A 43 -25.77 -5.63 7.22
N LYS A 44 -26.24 -5.31 8.43
CA LYS A 44 -27.56 -5.72 8.98
C LYS A 44 -28.75 -5.54 8.02
N LYS A 45 -28.76 -4.44 7.26
CA LYS A 45 -29.85 -4.05 6.36
C LYS A 45 -29.57 -4.28 4.88
N LEU A 46 -28.44 -4.92 4.55
CA LEU A 46 -27.97 -5.13 3.17
C LEU A 46 -27.47 -6.58 3.01
N PRO A 47 -28.39 -7.57 2.88
CA PRO A 47 -28.04 -8.98 2.84
C PRO A 47 -27.30 -9.40 1.56
N ASN A 48 -27.32 -8.56 0.52
CA ASN A 48 -26.55 -8.75 -0.70
C ASN A 48 -25.09 -8.25 -0.58
N ILE A 49 -24.66 -7.77 0.60
CA ILE A 49 -23.28 -7.32 0.83
C ILE A 49 -22.57 -8.27 1.80
N LYS A 50 -21.43 -8.80 1.36
CA LYS A 50 -20.49 -9.54 2.20
C LYS A 50 -19.25 -8.69 2.44
N VAL A 51 -18.79 -8.66 3.68
CA VAL A 51 -17.56 -8.00 4.08
C VAL A 51 -16.50 -9.08 4.31
N VAL A 52 -15.30 -8.86 3.80
CA VAL A 52 -14.15 -9.74 3.98
C VAL A 52 -13.03 -8.94 4.63
N TYR A 53 -12.54 -9.39 5.77
CA TYR A 53 -11.46 -8.73 6.50
C TYR A 53 -10.12 -9.31 6.08
N LEU A 54 -9.28 -8.51 5.41
CA LEU A 54 -8.07 -8.97 4.75
C LEU A 54 -6.87 -8.08 5.04
N HIS A 55 -5.67 -8.58 4.76
CA HIS A 55 -4.50 -7.71 4.73
C HIS A 55 -4.63 -6.65 3.62
N ALA A 56 -4.20 -5.41 3.88
CA ALA A 56 -4.38 -4.31 2.93
C ALA A 56 -3.77 -4.59 1.54
N ARG A 57 -2.63 -5.30 1.49
CA ARG A 57 -2.00 -5.73 0.22
C ARG A 57 -2.87 -6.76 -0.52
N GLU A 58 -3.41 -7.74 0.18
CA GLU A 58 -4.31 -8.76 -0.38
C GLU A 58 -5.59 -8.15 -0.95
N ILE A 59 -6.10 -7.06 -0.36
CA ILE A 59 -7.26 -6.33 -0.91
C ILE A 59 -6.96 -5.83 -2.33
N ILE A 60 -5.74 -5.33 -2.60
CA ILE A 60 -5.34 -4.89 -3.94
C ILE A 60 -5.31 -6.08 -4.91
N GLU A 61 -4.71 -7.19 -4.51
CA GLU A 61 -4.61 -8.40 -5.33
C GLU A 61 -6.00 -8.94 -5.69
N ARG A 62 -6.89 -9.02 -4.70
CA ARG A 62 -8.24 -9.55 -4.85
C ARG A 62 -9.22 -8.62 -5.58
N LEU A 63 -8.94 -7.32 -5.61
CA LEU A 63 -9.65 -6.41 -6.52
C LEU A 63 -9.20 -6.64 -7.96
N SER A 64 -7.92 -6.91 -8.19
CA SER A 64 -7.37 -7.16 -9.53
C SER A 64 -7.79 -8.52 -10.11
N ASP A 65 -7.99 -9.55 -9.28
CA ASP A 65 -8.48 -10.86 -9.74
C ASP A 65 -10.02 -10.95 -9.84
N GLY A 66 -10.74 -9.90 -9.41
CA GLY A 66 -12.21 -9.84 -9.44
C GLY A 66 -12.91 -10.65 -8.32
N SER A 67 -12.17 -11.19 -7.36
CA SER A 67 -12.75 -11.89 -6.21
C SER A 67 -13.34 -10.95 -5.15
N LEU A 68 -13.00 -9.65 -5.21
CA LEU A 68 -13.65 -8.54 -4.52
C LEU A 68 -14.20 -7.52 -5.52
N ASP A 69 -15.34 -6.92 -5.18
CA ASP A 69 -15.96 -5.87 -5.99
C ASP A 69 -15.53 -4.47 -5.52
N LEU A 70 -15.33 -4.30 -4.21
CA LEU A 70 -14.92 -3.04 -3.57
C LEU A 70 -13.90 -3.31 -2.47
N GLY A 71 -13.05 -2.34 -2.16
CA GLY A 71 -12.06 -2.50 -1.10
C GLY A 71 -11.49 -1.19 -0.57
N PHE A 72 -11.03 -1.23 0.68
CA PHE A 72 -10.30 -0.14 1.31
C PHE A 72 -8.85 -0.56 1.53
N SER A 73 -7.89 0.19 0.96
CA SER A 73 -6.46 -0.12 1.10
C SER A 73 -5.61 1.15 1.04
N GLY A 74 -4.30 1.00 1.23
CA GLY A 74 -3.30 2.05 1.09
C GLY A 74 -3.03 2.38 -0.37
N TYR A 75 -2.90 3.67 -0.67
CA TYR A 75 -2.58 4.14 -2.03
C TYR A 75 -1.16 3.79 -2.44
N ASP A 76 -0.23 3.80 -1.48
CA ASP A 76 1.13 3.30 -1.58
C ASP A 76 1.18 1.84 -2.04
N LEU A 77 0.34 0.97 -1.47
CA LEU A 77 0.28 -0.44 -1.86
C LEU A 77 -0.25 -0.66 -3.28
N LEU A 78 -1.22 0.16 -3.71
CA LEU A 78 -1.68 0.14 -5.09
C LEU A 78 -0.57 0.62 -6.03
N LYS A 79 0.16 1.67 -5.68
CA LYS A 79 1.25 2.20 -6.50
C LYS A 79 2.48 1.29 -6.57
N GLU A 80 2.70 0.52 -5.52
CA GLU A 80 3.76 -0.49 -5.46
C GLU A 80 3.43 -1.76 -6.24
N SER A 81 2.16 -2.02 -6.56
CA SER A 81 1.76 -3.23 -7.27
C SER A 81 2.11 -3.19 -8.76
N GLU A 82 2.10 -4.36 -9.40
CA GLU A 82 2.35 -4.50 -10.83
C GLU A 82 1.44 -3.60 -11.68
N ILE A 83 1.95 -3.10 -12.80
CA ILE A 83 1.20 -2.18 -13.68
C ILE A 83 -0.14 -2.76 -14.15
N ASN A 84 -0.20 -4.08 -14.37
CA ASN A 84 -1.41 -4.78 -14.77
C ASN A 84 -2.46 -4.86 -13.64
N VAL A 85 -2.02 -4.91 -12.38
CA VAL A 85 -2.91 -4.83 -11.21
C VAL A 85 -3.49 -3.41 -11.11
N GLN A 86 -2.62 -2.40 -11.23
CA GLN A 86 -3.04 -0.99 -11.19
C GLN A 86 -4.11 -0.66 -12.23
N LYS A 87 -3.93 -1.12 -13.48
CA LYS A 87 -4.87 -0.87 -14.58
C LYS A 87 -6.27 -1.48 -14.37
N LYS A 88 -6.38 -2.53 -13.56
CA LYS A 88 -7.66 -3.21 -13.27
C LYS A 88 -8.45 -2.55 -12.14
N ILE A 89 -7.84 -1.64 -11.39
CA ILE A 89 -8.43 -1.08 -10.17
C ILE A 89 -8.69 0.41 -10.36
N SER A 90 -9.95 0.80 -10.24
CA SER A 90 -10.36 2.22 -10.27
C SER A 90 -10.43 2.80 -8.85
N ILE A 91 -9.86 3.98 -8.65
CA ILE A 91 -9.89 4.68 -7.36
C ILE A 91 -11.15 5.56 -7.31
N ASN A 92 -12.14 5.15 -6.52
CA ASN A 92 -13.37 5.92 -6.36
C ASN A 92 -13.20 7.13 -5.42
N LYS A 93 -12.46 6.96 -4.30
CA LYS A 93 -12.30 8.02 -3.30
C LYS A 93 -10.99 7.89 -2.51
N LYS A 94 -10.30 9.01 -2.33
CA LYS A 94 -9.19 9.17 -1.38
C LYS A 94 -9.73 9.71 -0.05
N TYR A 95 -9.42 9.04 1.05
CA TYR A 95 -9.86 9.45 2.39
C TYR A 95 -8.79 10.28 3.10
N GLY A 96 -9.21 11.14 4.04
CA GLY A 96 -8.33 12.08 4.75
C GLY A 96 -7.49 11.47 5.89
N PHE A 97 -7.49 10.15 6.06
CA PHE A 97 -6.75 9.43 7.10
C PHE A 97 -5.68 8.52 6.50
N GLY A 98 -4.85 7.90 7.34
CA GLY A 98 -3.80 6.98 6.88
C GLY A 98 -2.64 7.66 6.16
N LYS A 99 -2.49 9.00 6.30
CA LYS A 99 -1.43 9.77 5.66
C LYS A 99 -0.04 9.26 6.06
N ALA A 100 0.85 9.18 5.08
CA ALA A 100 2.26 8.83 5.20
C ALA A 100 3.01 9.34 3.96
N ASN A 101 4.30 9.62 4.12
CA ASN A 101 5.21 9.92 3.01
C ASN A 101 6.19 8.75 2.86
N LEU A 102 6.43 8.31 1.62
CA LEU A 102 7.56 7.44 1.31
C LEU A 102 8.78 8.33 1.06
N VAL A 103 9.83 8.14 1.85
CA VAL A 103 11.02 9.00 1.83
C VAL A 103 12.29 8.15 1.67
N VAL A 104 13.33 8.75 1.11
CA VAL A 104 14.70 8.22 1.18
C VAL A 104 15.35 8.78 2.44
N ALA A 105 15.93 7.91 3.25
CA ALA A 105 16.68 8.28 4.44
C ALA A 105 18.10 7.70 4.34
N ILE A 106 19.06 8.45 4.86
CA ILE A 106 20.48 8.10 4.91
C ILE A 106 20.96 8.09 6.37
N PRO A 107 22.13 7.54 6.68
CA PRO A 107 22.73 7.67 8.00
C PRO A 107 23.10 9.13 8.31
N ASP A 108 22.89 9.58 9.55
CA ASP A 108 23.24 10.94 9.98
C ASP A 108 24.74 11.26 9.84
N GLN A 109 25.60 10.23 9.83
CA GLN A 109 27.04 10.43 9.64
C GLN A 109 27.42 10.85 8.21
N TRP A 110 26.50 10.77 7.25
CA TRP A 110 26.74 11.20 5.86
C TRP A 110 26.48 12.70 5.73
N ILE A 111 27.31 13.50 6.41
CA ILE A 111 27.17 14.95 6.53
C ILE A 111 27.22 15.69 5.19
N ASP A 112 27.91 15.11 4.21
CA ASP A 112 28.09 15.67 2.86
C ASP A 112 26.95 15.26 1.89
N VAL A 113 25.94 14.54 2.38
CA VAL A 113 24.81 14.05 1.57
C VAL A 113 23.52 14.70 2.06
N GLN A 114 23.08 15.74 1.38
CA GLN A 114 21.87 16.51 1.74
C GLN A 114 20.79 16.41 0.67
N THR A 115 21.18 16.08 -0.56
CA THR A 115 20.31 16.02 -1.72
C THR A 115 20.36 14.65 -2.39
N ILE A 116 19.43 14.43 -3.33
CA ILE A 116 19.44 13.22 -4.15
C ILE A 116 20.62 13.18 -5.13
N ALA A 117 21.15 14.35 -5.51
CA ALA A 117 22.32 14.45 -6.37
C ALA A 117 23.58 14.00 -5.61
N ASP A 118 23.74 14.43 -4.36
CA ASP A 118 24.84 13.96 -3.50
C ASP A 118 24.77 12.44 -3.32
N LEU A 119 23.55 11.87 -3.20
CA LEU A 119 23.36 10.41 -3.14
C LEU A 119 23.79 9.70 -4.43
N GLU A 120 23.59 10.32 -5.60
CA GLU A 120 24.06 9.81 -6.89
C GLU A 120 25.59 9.71 -6.90
N GLU A 121 26.29 10.77 -6.49
CA GLU A 121 27.75 10.80 -6.41
C GLU A 121 28.27 9.69 -5.51
N ILE A 122 27.67 9.52 -4.33
CA ILE A 122 28.01 8.42 -3.42
C ILE A 122 27.75 7.05 -4.07
N ALA A 123 26.65 6.89 -4.82
CA ALA A 123 26.35 5.63 -5.50
C ALA A 123 27.42 5.26 -6.54
N PHE A 124 27.93 6.24 -7.30
CA PHE A 124 29.06 6.04 -8.22
C PHE A 124 30.36 5.73 -7.47
N ASP A 125 30.64 6.43 -6.37
CA ASP A 125 31.81 6.18 -5.53
C ASP A 125 31.85 4.74 -5.00
N PHE A 126 30.71 4.21 -4.57
CA PHE A 126 30.58 2.81 -4.18
C PHE A 126 30.94 1.86 -5.34
N LYS A 127 30.47 2.15 -6.55
CA LYS A 127 30.74 1.34 -7.73
C LYS A 127 32.21 1.38 -8.11
N ASP A 128 32.79 2.57 -8.20
CA ASP A 128 34.10 2.75 -8.81
C ASP A 128 35.22 2.36 -7.85
N LYS A 129 35.13 2.81 -6.59
CA LYS A 129 36.13 2.59 -5.54
C LYS A 129 35.95 1.25 -4.83
N LYS A 130 34.71 0.89 -4.46
CA LYS A 130 34.43 -0.31 -3.67
C LYS A 130 34.00 -1.52 -4.50
N LYS A 131 33.86 -1.38 -5.82
CA LYS A 131 33.35 -2.42 -6.75
C LYS A 131 32.02 -3.02 -6.28
N LYS A 132 31.17 -2.23 -5.61
CA LYS A 132 29.87 -2.64 -5.06
C LYS A 132 28.83 -1.57 -5.37
N ARG A 133 27.56 -1.96 -5.53
CA ARG A 133 26.46 -0.98 -5.66
C ARG A 133 25.98 -0.50 -4.28
N LEU A 134 25.51 0.74 -4.19
CA LEU A 134 24.82 1.27 -3.02
C LEU A 134 23.64 0.36 -2.66
N ARG A 135 23.48 0.00 -1.39
CA ARG A 135 22.38 -0.87 -0.93
C ARG A 135 21.24 -0.01 -0.40
N VAL A 136 20.04 -0.22 -0.91
CA VAL A 136 18.83 0.46 -0.47
C VAL A 136 17.85 -0.58 0.06
N ALA A 137 17.59 -0.56 1.36
CA ALA A 137 16.64 -1.46 2.01
C ALA A 137 15.23 -0.87 1.96
N THR A 138 14.25 -1.61 1.42
CA THR A 138 12.89 -1.06 1.26
C THR A 138 11.83 -2.16 1.18
N LYS A 139 10.63 -1.86 1.68
CA LYS A 139 9.42 -2.67 1.44
C LYS A 139 8.68 -2.26 0.15
N TYR A 140 9.17 -1.24 -0.54
CA TYR A 140 8.59 -0.67 -1.75
C TYR A 140 9.58 -0.73 -2.92
N PRO A 141 10.02 -1.93 -3.34
CA PRO A 141 11.05 -2.06 -4.36
C PRO A 141 10.70 -1.37 -5.69
N ASN A 142 9.44 -1.42 -6.14
CA ASN A 142 9.03 -0.82 -7.41
C ASN A 142 9.06 0.70 -7.33
N LEU A 143 8.43 1.30 -6.32
CA LEU A 143 8.42 2.76 -6.15
C LEU A 143 9.81 3.33 -5.87
N THR A 144 10.62 2.62 -5.08
CA THR A 144 11.99 3.04 -4.78
C THR A 144 12.83 3.03 -6.05
N ARG A 145 12.71 1.98 -6.87
CA ARG A 145 13.43 1.87 -8.14
C ARG A 145 13.05 2.98 -9.11
N GLU A 146 11.74 3.19 -9.29
CA GLU A 146 11.20 4.24 -10.16
C GLU A 146 11.70 5.62 -9.73
N PHE A 147 11.61 5.92 -8.43
CA PHE A 147 12.07 7.20 -7.88
C PHE A 147 13.57 7.42 -8.11
N LEU A 148 14.42 6.46 -7.72
CA LEU A 148 15.87 6.61 -7.84
C LEU A 148 16.32 6.75 -9.30
N PHE A 149 15.77 5.95 -10.22
CA PHE A 149 16.08 6.09 -11.64
C PHE A 149 15.61 7.43 -12.22
N SER A 150 14.43 7.93 -11.82
CA SER A 150 13.96 9.25 -12.24
C SER A 150 14.84 10.41 -11.77
N LYS A 151 15.74 10.14 -10.82
CA LYS A 151 16.69 11.11 -10.23
C LYS A 151 18.14 10.86 -10.63
N GLY A 152 18.42 9.98 -11.60
CA GLY A 152 19.78 9.69 -12.07
C GLY A 152 20.56 8.68 -11.21
N VAL A 153 20.09 8.35 -10.00
CA VAL A 153 20.72 7.38 -9.11
C VAL A 153 20.57 5.97 -9.71
N THR A 154 21.61 5.52 -10.42
CA THR A 154 21.60 4.24 -11.18
C THR A 154 22.44 3.14 -10.53
N GLN A 155 23.40 3.50 -9.67
CA GLN A 155 24.38 2.57 -9.10
C GLN A 155 23.94 2.01 -7.75
N PHE A 156 22.74 1.42 -7.70
CA PHE A 156 22.17 0.84 -6.49
C PHE A 156 21.71 -0.61 -6.68
N LYS A 157 21.50 -1.30 -5.56
CA LYS A 157 20.76 -2.56 -5.48
C LYS A 157 19.77 -2.50 -4.33
N LEU A 158 18.57 -3.01 -4.59
CA LEU A 158 17.54 -3.15 -3.57
C LEU A 158 17.82 -4.40 -2.74
N VAL A 159 17.60 -4.31 -1.42
CA VAL A 159 17.74 -5.40 -0.45
C VAL A 159 16.56 -5.49 0.48
#